data_AF-A0A1G9ZB12-F1
#
_entry.id   AF-A0A1G9ZB12-F1
#
_cell.length_a   1.000
_cell.length_b   1.000
_cell.length_c   1.000
_cell.angle_alpha   90.00
_cell.angle_beta   90.00
_cell.angle_gamma   90.00
#
_symmetry.space_group_name_H-M   'P 1'
#
loop_
_entity.id
_entity.type
_entity.pdbx_description
1 polymer ?
#
loop_
_entity_poly.entity_id
_entity_poly.type
_entity_poly.pdbx_seq_one_letter_code
_entity_poly.pdbx_strand_id
1 'polypeptide(L)' 'MARVRFIGPEPVTVPELGGRAVQPDEVVEVPDARFDGYVCQPQTWESVEEPGASRSAKKTAAAKPASKGSDD' A
#
# COMPACT_ATOMS: atom_id res chain seq x y z
N MET A 1 7.86 -0.22 1.23
CA MET A 1 7.28 -1.51 0.82
C MET A 1 5.83 -1.22 0.51
N ALA A 2 5.33 -1.78 -0.57
CA ALA A 2 3.95 -1.62 -1.02
C ALA A 2 3.25 -2.99 -0.97
N ARG A 3 1.92 -2.99 -0.91
CA ARG A 3 1.13 -4.23 -0.89
C ARG A 3 0.22 -4.29 -2.08
N VAL A 4 0.29 -5.42 -2.79
CA VAL A 4 -0.57 -5.72 -3.93
C VAL A 4 -1.31 -7.02 -3.67
N ARG A 5 -2.57 -7.08 -4.08
CA ARG A 5 -3.39 -8.28 -4.05
C ARG A 5 -3.37 -8.93 -5.41
N PHE A 6 -3.17 -10.23 -5.43
CA PHE A 6 -3.33 -11.01 -6.64
C PHE A 6 -4.81 -11.28 -6.88
N ILE A 7 -5.33 -10.83 -8.02
CA ILE A 7 -6.75 -11.01 -8.41
C ILE A 7 -6.89 -11.90 -9.66
N GLY A 8 -5.78 -12.52 -10.09
CA GLY A 8 -5.79 -13.45 -11.21
C GLY A 8 -6.47 -14.79 -10.89
N PRO A 9 -6.94 -15.52 -11.91
CA PRO A 9 -7.67 -16.78 -11.73
C PRO A 9 -6.77 -17.96 -11.35
N GLU A 10 -5.48 -17.92 -11.68
CA GLU A 10 -4.53 -19.01 -11.47
C GLU A 10 -3.32 -18.53 -10.67
N PRO A 11 -2.74 -19.36 -9.77
CA PRO A 11 -1.62 -18.95 -8.94
C PRO A 11 -0.40 -18.57 -9.78
N VAL A 12 0.27 -17.47 -9.40
CA VAL A 12 1.42 -16.92 -10.13
C VAL A 12 2.68 -16.92 -9.27
N THR A 13 3.83 -17.16 -9.88
CA THR A 13 5.12 -17.10 -9.17
C THR A 13 5.66 -15.68 -9.15
N VAL A 14 5.94 -15.17 -7.95
CA VAL A 14 6.54 -13.84 -7.78
C VAL A 14 8.03 -13.99 -7.45
N PRO A 15 8.95 -13.47 -8.29
CA PRO A 15 10.39 -13.59 -8.05
C PRO A 15 10.82 -12.90 -6.74
N GLU A 16 10.15 -11.80 -6.39
CA GLU A 16 10.43 -10.98 -5.21
C GLU A 16 10.16 -11.73 -3.89
N LEU A 17 9.33 -12.78 -3.94
CA LEU A 17 9.05 -13.68 -2.81
C LEU A 17 9.93 -14.94 -2.81
N GLY A 18 11.07 -14.90 -3.51
CA GLY A 18 11.96 -16.04 -3.65
C GLY A 18 11.39 -17.14 -4.54
N GLY A 19 10.52 -16.79 -5.50
CA GLY A 19 9.89 -17.76 -6.39
C GLY A 19 8.74 -18.54 -5.75
N ARG A 20 8.14 -18.01 -4.67
CA ARG A 20 6.89 -18.54 -4.11
C ARG A 20 5.71 -18.30 -5.06
N ALA A 21 4.79 -19.27 -5.12
CA ALA A 21 3.50 -19.13 -5.78
C ALA A 21 2.51 -18.34 -4.91
N VAL A 22 1.91 -17.32 -5.50
CA VAL A 22 0.90 -16.44 -4.90
C VAL A 22 -0.47 -16.93 -5.33
N GLN A 23 -1.36 -17.17 -4.36
CA GLN A 23 -2.71 -17.66 -4.61
C GLN A 23 -3.66 -16.51 -5.01
N PRO A 24 -4.77 -16.81 -5.72
CA PRO A 24 -5.87 -15.86 -5.90
C PRO A 24 -6.29 -15.23 -4.57
N ASP A 25 -6.58 -13.93 -4.60
CA ASP A 25 -6.92 -13.09 -3.46
C ASP A 25 -5.82 -12.89 -2.40
N GLU A 26 -4.63 -13.48 -2.58
CA GLU A 26 -3.51 -13.33 -1.66
C GLU A 26 -2.88 -11.94 -1.78
N VAL A 27 -2.62 -11.31 -0.62
CA VAL A 27 -1.92 -10.02 -0.55
C VAL A 27 -0.45 -10.26 -0.29
N VAL A 28 0.40 -9.66 -1.12
CA VAL A 28 1.85 -9.79 -1.04
C VAL A 28 2.53 -8.45 -0.93
N GLU A 29 3.62 -8.42 -0.18
CA GLU A 29 4.44 -7.23 0.00
C GLU A 29 5.56 -7.22 -1.04
N VAL A 30 5.63 -6.15 -1.82
CA VAL A 30 6.60 -5.96 -2.90
C VAL A 30 7.43 -4.70 -2.66
N PRO A 31 8.65 -4.61 -3.21
CA PRO A 31 9.43 -3.39 -3.18
C PRO A 31 8.67 -2.23 -3.86
N ASP A 32 8.75 -1.03 -3.30
CA ASP A 32 8.07 0.17 -3.82
C ASP A 32 8.42 0.43 -5.30
N ALA A 33 9.69 0.17 -5.68
CA ALA A 33 10.19 0.31 -7.04
C ALA A 33 9.56 -0.64 -8.07
N ARG A 34 8.91 -1.73 -7.61
CA ARG A 34 8.23 -2.70 -8.46
C ARG A 34 6.72 -2.53 -8.48
N PHE A 35 6.14 -1.80 -7.52
CA PHE A 35 4.70 -1.62 -7.36
C PHE A 35 4.01 -1.20 -8.67
N ASP A 36 4.56 -0.20 -9.36
CA ASP A 36 4.03 0.33 -10.63
C ASP A 36 3.85 -0.77 -11.69
N GLY A 37 4.81 -1.69 -11.80
CA GLY A 37 4.74 -2.81 -12.76
C GLY A 37 3.64 -3.83 -12.46
N TYR A 38 3.25 -3.97 -11.19
CA TYR A 38 2.12 -4.81 -10.77
C TYR A 38 0.80 -4.10 -11.06
N VAL A 39 0.63 -2.86 -10.59
CA VAL A 39 -0.64 -2.13 -10.74
C VAL A 39 -0.95 -1.71 -12.18
N CYS A 40 0.06 -1.66 -13.06
CA CYS A 40 -0.14 -1.50 -14.51
C CYS A 40 -0.87 -2.70 -15.15
N GLN A 41 -1.04 -3.81 -14.42
CA GLN A 41 -1.80 -4.98 -14.82
C GLN A 41 -3.07 -5.15 -13.97
N PRO A 42 -4.09 -4.26 -14.14
CA PRO A 42 -5.27 -4.21 -13.28
C PRO A 42 -6.22 -5.40 -13.42
N GLN A 43 -5.93 -6.35 -14.33
CA GLN A 43 -6.65 -7.62 -14.47
C GLN A 43 -6.01 -8.74 -13.64
N THR A 44 -4.83 -8.50 -13.08
CA THR A 44 -4.01 -9.52 -12.40
C THR A 44 -3.63 -9.07 -11.01
N TRP A 45 -3.43 -7.77 -10.80
CA TRP A 45 -3.01 -7.19 -9.52
C TRP A 45 -3.85 -5.98 -9.14
N GLU A 46 -4.14 -5.86 -7.86
CA GLU A 46 -4.85 -4.73 -7.24
C GLU A 46 -3.96 -4.06 -6.21
N SER A 47 -3.92 -2.73 -6.20
CA SER A 47 -3.21 -1.94 -5.19
C SER A 47 -3.93 -1.98 -3.85
N VAL A 48 -3.34 -2.63 -2.84
CA VAL A 48 -3.88 -2.66 -1.47
C VAL A 48 -3.29 -1.53 -0.63
N GLU A 49 -1.98 -1.34 -0.71
CA GLU A 49 -1.27 -0.28 -0.01
C GLU A 49 -0.24 0.37 -0.93
N GLU A 50 -0.40 1.67 -1.17
CA GLU A 50 0.49 2.43 -2.03
C GLU A 50 1.88 2.64 -1.40
N PRO A 51 2.94 2.63 -2.22
CA PRO A 51 4.30 2.87 -1.76
C PRO A 51 4.38 4.23 -1.06
N GLY A 52 4.78 4.22 0.22
CA GLY A 52 4.91 5.43 1.02
C GLY A 52 3.64 5.89 1.74
N ALA A 53 2.51 5.17 1.65
CA ALA A 53 1.34 5.42 2.48
C ALA A 53 1.68 5.38 3.99
N SER A 54 2.59 4.50 4.39
CA SER A 54 3.09 4.40 5.77
C SER A 54 4.05 5.54 6.18
N ARG A 55 4.57 6.34 5.23
CA ARG A 55 5.39 7.55 5.52
C ARG A 55 4.60 8.86 5.43
N SER A 56 3.47 8.89 4.73
CA SER A 56 2.66 10.10 4.55
C SER A 56 1.61 10.33 5.64
N ALA A 57 1.40 9.39 6.57
CA ALA A 57 0.54 9.60 7.75
C ALA A 57 1.19 10.45 8.87
N LYS A 58 2.38 11.02 8.64
CA LYS A 58 3.04 11.94 9.56
C LYS A 58 3.20 13.35 8.98
N LYS A 59 2.16 13.85 8.30
CA LYS A 59 1.98 15.30 8.20
C LYS A 59 1.49 15.78 9.56
N THR A 60 2.44 16.27 10.35
CA THR A 60 2.28 17.13 11.51
C THR A 60 1.07 18.07 11.38
N ALA A 61 -0.08 17.67 11.93
CA ALA A 61 -1.05 18.60 12.47
C ALA A 61 -0.71 18.77 13.95
N ALA A 62 0.35 19.53 14.20
CA ALA A 62 0.73 19.94 15.53
C ALA A 62 -0.35 20.87 16.11
N ALA A 63 -0.81 20.48 17.31
CA ALA A 63 -1.32 21.32 18.39
C ALA A 63 -2.53 22.24 18.13
N LYS A 64 -3.68 21.84 18.70
CA LYS A 64 -4.54 22.79 19.43
C LYS A 64 -3.73 23.40 20.59
N PRO A 65 -4.00 24.67 20.95
CA PRO A 65 -4.59 24.82 22.27
C PRO A 65 -5.90 25.59 22.22
N ALA A 66 -6.84 25.11 23.02
CA ALA A 66 -7.95 25.90 23.49
C ALA A 66 -7.41 27.00 24.41
N SER A 67 -7.80 28.25 24.16
CA SER A 67 -7.75 29.33 25.14
C SER A 67 -9.16 29.90 25.26
N LYS A 68 -9.67 29.85 26.47
CA LYS A 68 -10.96 30.36 26.94
C LYS A 68 -10.78 31.79 27.43
N GLY A 69 -11.77 32.66 27.20
CA GLY A 69 -11.92 34.02 27.77
C GLY A 69 -11.64 35.12 26.74
N SER A 70 -12.26 36.30 26.73
CA SER A 70 -13.30 36.96 27.53
C SER A 70 -13.53 38.32 26.84
N ASP A 71 -14.76 38.87 26.88
CA ASP A 71 -15.09 40.32 26.90
C ASP A 71 -14.59 41.28 25.79
N ASP A 72 -15.51 41.83 24.98
CA ASP A 72 -15.82 43.28 24.83
C ASP A 72 -17.10 43.46 23.98
#